data_AF-A0A351JQ41-F1
#
_entry.id   AF-A0A351JQ41-F1
#
_cell.length_a   1.000
_cell.length_b   1.000
_cell.length_c   1.000
_cell.angle_alpha   90.00
_cell.angle_beta   90.00
_cell.angle_gamma   90.00
#
_symmetry.space_group_name_H-M   'P 1'
#
loop_
_entity.id
_entity.type
_entity.pdbx_description
1 polymer ?
#
loop_
_entity_poly.entity_id
_entity_poly.type
_entity_poly.pdbx_seq_one_letter_code
_entity_poly.pdbx_strand_id
1 'polypeptide(L)'
;MFWRKKHPLDVALFVLLSASGLIVFLSIFLFVANRLHIVDVGERAYADIQSAVEQAYEAGKTPDVLTASYRASMTDFIAQAETIDPEIFFQEADRLFLSVSVPKEMMDAHLETFIKIQALRANPDQRDMAAVQAEAVAVLRELSSALNSL
;
A
#
# COMPACT_ATOMS: atom_id res chain seq x y z
N MET A 1 40.50 -27.08 -43.17
CA MET A 1 39.94 -27.85 -42.04
C MET A 1 39.79 -26.90 -40.85
N PHE A 2 38.67 -26.19 -40.75
CA PHE A 2 38.47 -25.15 -39.73
C PHE A 2 37.89 -25.76 -38.45
N TRP A 3 38.75 -26.28 -37.59
CA TRP A 3 38.38 -26.56 -36.20
C TRP A 3 38.67 -25.31 -35.37
N ARG A 4 37.70 -24.38 -35.31
CA ARG A 4 37.71 -23.30 -34.32
C ARG A 4 37.54 -23.95 -32.94
N LYS A 5 38.61 -24.00 -32.14
CA LYS A 5 38.51 -24.24 -30.69
C LYS A 5 37.53 -23.21 -30.13
N LYS A 6 36.34 -23.65 -29.69
CA LYS A 6 35.45 -22.80 -28.89
C LYS A 6 36.22 -22.45 -27.62
N HIS A 7 36.63 -21.20 -27.49
CA HIS A 7 37.34 -20.75 -26.30
C HIS A 7 36.36 -20.84 -25.11
N PRO A 8 36.73 -21.47 -23.99
CA PRO A 8 35.87 -21.59 -22.82
C PRO A 8 35.43 -20.22 -22.27
N LEU A 9 36.22 -19.18 -22.58
CA LEU A 9 35.94 -17.79 -22.25
C LEU A 9 34.71 -17.24 -22.98
N ASP A 10 34.48 -17.62 -24.25
CA ASP A 10 33.31 -17.16 -25.03
C ASP A 10 32.01 -17.78 -24.50
N VAL A 11 32.08 -19.04 -24.06
CA VAL A 11 30.94 -19.75 -23.46
C VAL A 11 30.61 -19.17 -22.08
N ALA A 12 31.62 -18.87 -21.27
CA ALA A 12 31.43 -18.23 -19.97
C ALA A 12 30.85 -16.81 -20.11
N LEU A 13 31.32 -16.03 -21.10
CA LEU A 13 30.80 -14.69 -21.39
C LEU A 13 29.34 -14.77 -21.84
N PHE A 14 29.00 -15.73 -22.71
CA PHE A 14 27.63 -15.95 -23.17
C PHE A 14 26.68 -16.35 -22.03
N VAL A 15 27.13 -17.21 -21.12
CA VAL A 15 26.37 -17.61 -19.93
C VAL A 15 26.15 -16.42 -18.99
N LEU A 16 27.16 -15.57 -18.76
CA LEU A 16 27.04 -14.36 -17.95
C LEU A 16 26.08 -13.33 -18.56
N LEU A 17 26.14 -13.12 -19.89
CA LEU A 17 25.21 -12.24 -20.60
C LEU A 17 23.78 -12.78 -20.56
N SER A 18 23.60 -14.09 -20.67
CA SER A 18 22.28 -14.73 -20.58
C SER A 18 21.71 -14.66 -19.15
N ALA A 19 22.55 -14.87 -18.13
CA ALA A 19 22.16 -14.78 -16.72
C ALA A 19 21.79 -13.34 -16.32
N SER A 20 22.57 -12.35 -16.77
CA SER A 20 22.23 -10.94 -16.53
C SER A 20 20.94 -10.53 -17.23
N GLY A 21 20.71 -10.95 -18.48
CA GLY A 21 19.44 -10.76 -19.17
C GLY A 21 18.24 -11.37 -18.43
N LEU A 22 18.40 -12.57 -17.88
CA LEU A 22 17.37 -13.23 -17.08
C LEU A 22 17.07 -12.47 -15.78
N ILE A 23 18.09 -11.98 -15.08
CA ILE A 23 17.92 -11.18 -13.86
C ILE A 23 17.15 -9.88 -14.17
N VAL A 24 17.53 -9.16 -15.23
CA VAL A 24 16.83 -7.92 -15.61
C VAL A 24 15.37 -8.21 -15.96
N PHE A 25 15.11 -9.27 -16.72
CA PHE A 25 13.74 -9.68 -17.06
C PHE A 25 12.92 -10.03 -15.80
N LEU A 26 13.49 -10.80 -14.87
CA LEU A 26 12.86 -11.13 -13.59
C LEU A 26 12.56 -9.88 -12.76
N SER A 27 13.48 -8.92 -12.67
CA SER A 27 13.27 -7.68 -11.94
C SER A 27 12.14 -6.83 -12.53
N ILE A 28 12.07 -6.72 -13.87
CA ILE A 28 10.97 -6.01 -14.55
C ILE A 28 9.64 -6.73 -14.31
N PHE A 29 9.64 -8.06 -14.43
CA PHE A 29 8.44 -8.86 -14.22
C PHE A 29 7.91 -8.73 -12.79
N LEU A 30 8.78 -8.82 -11.78
CA LEU A 30 8.43 -8.61 -10.38
C LEU A 30 7.92 -7.18 -10.13
N PHE A 31 8.55 -6.18 -10.75
CA PHE A 31 8.10 -4.80 -10.65
C PHE A 31 6.69 -4.60 -11.22
N VAL A 32 6.41 -5.14 -12.41
CA VAL A 32 5.09 -5.08 -13.05
C VAL A 32 4.05 -5.87 -12.25
N ALA A 33 4.40 -7.07 -11.76
CA ALA A 33 3.52 -7.89 -10.95
C ALA A 33 3.14 -7.18 -9.63
N ASN A 34 4.09 -6.54 -8.96
CA ASN A 34 3.84 -5.76 -7.75
C ASN A 34 2.91 -4.56 -8.04
N ARG A 35 3.11 -3.86 -9.17
CA ARG A 35 2.22 -2.78 -9.59
C ARG A 35 0.79 -3.25 -9.88
N LEU A 36 0.62 -4.37 -10.59
CA LEU A 36 -0.70 -4.94 -10.87
C LEU A 36 -1.43 -5.35 -9.59
N HIS A 37 -0.71 -5.92 -8.62
CA HIS A 37 -1.29 -6.26 -7.32
C HIS A 37 -1.79 -5.01 -6.57
N ILE A 38 -1.01 -3.92 -6.55
CA ILE A 38 -1.43 -2.67 -5.90
C ILE A 38 -2.67 -2.07 -6.57
N VAL A 39 -2.78 -2.16 -7.90
CA VAL A 39 -3.96 -1.69 -8.65
C VAL A 39 -5.20 -2.51 -8.32
N ASP A 40 -5.10 -3.85 -8.32
CA ASP A 40 -6.22 -4.76 -8.00
C ASP A 40 -6.70 -4.59 -6.53
N VAL A 41 -5.77 -4.40 -5.59
CA VAL A 41 -6.11 -4.08 -4.19
C VAL A 41 -6.83 -2.73 -4.09
N GLY A 42 -6.38 -1.72 -4.82
CA GLY A 42 -7.02 -0.41 -4.86
C GLY A 42 -8.44 -0.44 -5.43
N GLU A 43 -8.65 -1.15 -6.54
CA GLU A 43 -9.97 -1.26 -7.18
C GLU A 43 -10.99 -2.01 -6.31
N ARG A 44 -10.58 -3.09 -5.63
CA ARG A 44 -11.47 -3.80 -4.70
C ARG A 44 -11.80 -2.96 -3.47
N ALA A 45 -10.79 -2.34 -2.87
CA ALA A 45 -10.99 -1.47 -1.73
C ALA A 45 -11.89 -0.27 -2.07
N TYR A 46 -11.78 0.27 -3.28
CA TYR A 46 -12.69 1.31 -3.77
C TYR A 46 -14.16 0.87 -3.70
N ALA A 47 -14.48 -0.30 -4.27
CA ALA A 47 -15.85 -0.81 -4.29
C ALA A 47 -16.38 -1.08 -2.87
N ASP A 48 -15.55 -1.66 -2.00
CA ASP A 48 -15.93 -1.97 -0.62
C ASP A 48 -16.16 -0.70 0.21
N ILE A 49 -15.25 0.27 0.11
CA ILE A 49 -15.33 1.55 0.83
C ILE A 49 -16.52 2.36 0.30
N GLN A 50 -16.72 2.43 -1.01
CA GLN A 50 -17.88 3.12 -1.58
C GLN A 50 -19.20 2.53 -1.09
N SER A 51 -19.32 1.19 -1.09
CA SER A 51 -20.50 0.49 -0.57
C SER A 51 -20.74 0.80 0.92
N ALA A 52 -19.68 0.80 1.73
CA ALA A 52 -19.78 1.13 3.16
C ALA A 52 -20.21 2.59 3.39
N VAL A 53 -19.72 3.53 2.57
CA VAL A 53 -20.15 4.93 2.61
C VAL A 53 -21.62 5.05 2.23
N GLU A 54 -22.05 4.46 1.11
CA GLU A 54 -23.44 4.50 0.66
C GLU A 54 -24.39 3.95 1.74
N GLN A 55 -24.09 2.79 2.33
CA GLN A 55 -24.87 2.20 3.43
C GLN A 55 -24.94 3.12 4.66
N ALA A 56 -23.85 3.83 4.98
CA ALA A 56 -23.81 4.73 6.12
C ALA A 56 -24.75 5.94 5.94
N TYR A 57 -24.84 6.48 4.71
CA TYR A 57 -25.78 7.54 4.37
C TYR A 57 -27.22 7.03 4.28
N GLU A 58 -27.46 5.83 3.73
CA GLU A 58 -28.78 5.18 3.71
C GLU A 58 -29.31 4.89 5.12
N ALA A 59 -28.42 4.57 6.06
CA ALA A 59 -28.75 4.44 7.49
C ALA A 59 -29.06 5.77 8.19
N GLY A 60 -29.06 6.89 7.46
CA GLY A 60 -29.44 8.21 7.96
C GLY A 60 -28.36 8.91 8.80
N LYS A 61 -27.09 8.49 8.71
CA LYS A 61 -26.00 9.22 9.38
C LYS A 61 -25.80 10.57 8.70
N THR A 62 -25.75 11.63 9.51
CA THR A 62 -25.44 12.97 9.00
C THR A 62 -23.94 13.10 8.69
N PRO A 63 -23.54 13.98 7.76
CA PRO A 63 -22.13 14.25 7.48
C PRO A 63 -21.33 14.60 8.75
N ASP A 64 -21.89 15.41 9.65
CA ASP A 64 -21.22 15.79 10.90
C ASP A 64 -20.91 14.59 11.82
N VAL A 65 -21.84 13.64 11.91
CA VAL A 65 -21.66 12.42 12.69
C VAL A 65 -20.61 11.52 12.06
N LEU A 66 -20.59 11.41 10.73
CA LEU A 66 -19.58 10.67 9.99
C LEU A 66 -18.19 11.29 10.18
N THR A 67 -18.07 12.61 10.02
CA THR A 67 -16.81 13.33 10.20
C THR A 67 -16.28 13.20 11.63
N ALA A 68 -17.15 13.35 12.64
CA ALA A 68 -16.76 13.19 14.04
C ALA A 68 -16.31 11.76 14.36
N SER A 69 -17.07 10.75 13.91
CA SER A 69 -16.74 9.34 14.11
C SER A 69 -15.43 8.97 13.40
N TYR A 70 -15.26 9.41 12.15
CA TYR A 70 -14.07 9.16 11.36
C TYR A 70 -12.84 9.81 12.00
N ARG A 71 -12.98 11.05 12.51
CA ARG A 71 -11.91 11.77 13.23
C ARG A 71 -11.48 11.05 14.49
N ALA A 72 -12.43 10.57 15.28
CA ALA A 72 -12.16 9.79 16.48
C ALA A 72 -11.37 8.52 16.11
N SER A 73 -11.87 7.73 15.15
CA SER A 73 -11.22 6.49 14.73
C SER A 73 -9.79 6.71 14.19
N MET A 74 -9.55 7.75 13.40
CA MET A 74 -8.21 8.06 12.89
C MET A 74 -7.27 8.51 14.01
N THR A 75 -7.75 9.36 14.93
CA THR A 75 -6.95 9.86 16.06
C THR A 75 -6.55 8.72 16.99
N ASP A 76 -7.51 7.87 17.34
CA ASP A 76 -7.28 6.72 18.24
C ASP A 76 -6.31 5.71 17.62
N PHE A 77 -6.42 5.47 16.31
CA PHE A 77 -5.51 4.57 15.62
C PHE A 77 -4.09 5.12 15.53
N ILE A 78 -3.92 6.40 15.19
CA ILE A 78 -2.60 7.04 15.14
C ILE A 78 -1.92 7.03 16.52
N ALA A 79 -2.68 7.26 17.60
CA ALA A 79 -2.16 7.21 18.96
C ALA A 79 -1.67 5.80 19.34
N GLN A 80 -2.38 4.76 18.89
CA GLN A 80 -1.98 3.37 19.13
C GLN A 80 -0.81 2.95 18.21
N ALA A 81 -0.73 3.51 17.00
CA ALA A 81 0.21 3.08 15.97
C ALA A 81 1.68 3.13 16.40
N GLU A 82 2.07 3.99 17.35
CA GLU A 82 3.45 4.07 17.86
C GLU A 82 3.78 3.01 18.93
N THR A 83 2.77 2.29 19.42
CA THR A 83 2.89 1.33 20.54
C THR A 83 2.68 -0.12 20.11
N ILE A 84 2.21 -0.33 18.88
CA ILE A 84 1.90 -1.65 18.34
C ILE A 84 3.09 -2.16 17.51
N ASP A 85 3.29 -3.47 17.50
CA ASP A 85 4.23 -4.14 16.60
C ASP A 85 3.92 -3.79 15.12
N PRO A 86 4.95 -3.57 14.27
CA PRO A 86 4.74 -3.18 12.87
C PRO A 86 3.81 -4.09 12.09
N GLU A 87 3.87 -5.41 12.28
CA GLU A 87 3.05 -6.35 11.50
C GLU A 87 1.57 -6.28 11.94
N ILE A 88 1.35 -6.13 13.25
CA ILE A 88 0.01 -5.94 13.81
C ILE A 88 -0.55 -4.58 13.37
N PHE A 89 0.29 -3.53 13.30
CA PHE A 89 -0.11 -2.22 12.81
C PHE A 89 -0.71 -2.29 11.39
N PHE A 90 -0.06 -2.97 10.45
CA PHE A 90 -0.58 -3.06 9.07
C PHE A 90 -1.88 -3.87 8.99
N GLN A 91 -2.03 -4.92 9.79
CA GLN A 91 -3.28 -5.69 9.83
C GLN A 91 -4.44 -4.86 10.38
N GLU A 92 -4.21 -4.09 11.45
CA GLU A 92 -5.23 -3.22 12.01
C GLU A 92 -5.51 -1.99 11.14
N ALA A 93 -4.50 -1.47 10.42
CA ALA A 93 -4.71 -0.45 9.39
C ALA A 93 -5.66 -0.98 8.31
N ASP A 94 -5.39 -2.14 7.74
CA ASP A 94 -6.26 -2.73 6.71
C ASP A 94 -7.70 -2.88 7.20
N ARG A 95 -7.87 -3.41 8.42
CA ARG A 95 -9.18 -3.55 9.04
C ARG A 95 -9.89 -2.20 9.23
N LEU A 96 -9.17 -1.19 9.71
CA LEU A 96 -9.74 0.13 9.95
C LEU A 96 -10.20 0.79 8.65
N PHE A 97 -9.36 0.80 7.62
CA PHE A 97 -9.69 1.41 6.32
C PHE A 97 -10.89 0.75 5.66
N LEU A 98 -11.03 -0.56 5.77
CA LEU A 98 -12.14 -1.29 5.16
C LEU A 98 -13.44 -1.26 5.99
N SER A 99 -13.42 -0.79 7.24
CA SER A 99 -14.59 -0.83 8.14
C SER A 99 -15.11 0.53 8.59
N VAL A 100 -14.30 1.57 8.51
CA VAL A 100 -14.68 2.90 8.98
C VAL A 100 -15.61 3.59 7.98
N SER A 101 -16.69 4.21 8.48
CA SER A 101 -17.55 5.03 7.63
C SER A 101 -16.87 6.38 7.35
N VAL A 102 -16.61 6.67 6.08
CA VAL A 102 -15.88 7.87 5.64
C VAL A 102 -16.85 8.93 5.12
N PRO A 103 -16.67 10.23 5.43
CA PRO A 103 -17.38 11.31 4.75
C PRO A 103 -17.09 11.29 3.24
N LYS A 104 -18.09 11.56 2.40
CA LYS A 104 -17.92 11.53 0.93
C LYS A 104 -16.76 12.42 0.46
N GLU A 105 -16.60 13.56 1.11
CA GLU A 105 -15.56 14.56 0.84
C GLU A 105 -14.14 14.04 1.08
N MET A 106 -13.99 12.98 1.89
CA MET A 106 -12.70 12.38 2.26
C MET A 106 -12.43 11.03 1.57
N MET A 107 -13.36 10.53 0.75
CA MET A 107 -13.26 9.18 0.20
C MET A 107 -12.00 9.00 -0.66
N ASP A 108 -11.70 9.96 -1.54
CA ASP A 108 -10.50 9.90 -2.38
C ASP A 108 -9.21 9.95 -1.56
N ALA A 109 -9.12 10.84 -0.57
CA ALA A 109 -7.96 10.96 0.31
C ALA A 109 -7.76 9.70 1.18
N HIS A 110 -8.86 9.09 1.61
CA HIS A 110 -8.87 7.84 2.37
C HIS A 110 -8.32 6.68 1.52
N LEU A 111 -8.82 6.53 0.28
CA LEU A 111 -8.37 5.51 -0.66
C LEU A 111 -6.91 5.68 -1.07
N GLU A 112 -6.50 6.92 -1.36
CA GLU A 112 -5.11 7.23 -1.70
C GLU A 112 -4.19 6.86 -0.54
N THR A 113 -4.60 7.15 0.70
CA THR A 113 -3.83 6.79 1.90
C THR A 113 -3.73 5.27 2.08
N PHE A 114 -4.84 4.56 1.92
CA PHE A 114 -4.87 3.09 1.98
C PHE A 114 -3.88 2.47 0.99
N ILE A 115 -3.92 2.91 -0.27
CA ILE A 115 -3.02 2.42 -1.33
C ILE A 115 -1.56 2.75 -1.00
N LYS A 116 -1.26 3.96 -0.50
CA LYS A 116 0.09 4.33 -0.07
C LYS A 116 0.61 3.42 1.03
N ILE A 117 -0.20 3.15 2.06
CA ILE A 117 0.17 2.26 3.17
C ILE A 117 0.43 0.83 2.67
N GLN A 118 -0.41 0.31 1.78
CA GLN A 118 -0.19 -1.01 1.20
C GLN A 118 1.05 -1.07 0.30
N ALA A 119 1.35 -0.01 -0.45
CA ALA A 119 2.56 0.08 -1.26
C ALA A 119 3.84 0.16 -0.40
N LEU A 120 3.77 0.80 0.77
CA LEU A 120 4.85 0.81 1.76
C LEU A 120 5.12 -0.60 2.30
N ARG A 121 4.06 -1.34 2.67
CA ARG A 121 4.15 -2.72 3.15
C ARG A 121 4.67 -3.69 2.10
N ALA A 122 4.26 -3.55 0.83
CA ALA A 122 4.62 -4.46 -0.26
C ALA A 122 6.10 -4.36 -0.70
N ASN A 123 6.88 -3.40 -0.18
CA ASN A 123 8.31 -3.27 -0.45
C ASN A 123 9.17 -3.31 0.85
N PRO A 124 9.08 -4.37 1.67
CA PRO A 124 9.78 -4.43 2.96
C PRO A 124 11.27 -4.79 2.80
N ASP A 125 11.64 -5.48 1.70
CA ASP A 125 12.96 -6.09 1.50
C ASP A 125 14.16 -5.10 1.43
N GLN A 126 13.93 -3.80 1.56
CA GLN A 126 14.97 -2.77 1.58
C GLN A 126 14.93 -1.87 2.83
N ARG A 127 13.93 -2.00 3.71
CA ARG A 127 13.70 -1.07 4.84
C ARG A 127 13.31 -1.83 6.11
N ASP A 128 13.79 -1.35 7.25
CA ASP A 128 13.34 -1.82 8.57
C ASP A 128 11.82 -1.59 8.71
N MET A 129 11.08 -2.61 9.16
CA MET A 129 9.62 -2.55 9.30
C MET A 129 9.18 -1.44 10.26
N ALA A 130 9.98 -1.11 11.28
CA ALA A 130 9.73 0.04 12.14
C ALA A 130 9.82 1.38 11.38
N ALA A 131 10.74 1.48 10.42
CA ALA A 131 10.84 2.65 9.55
C ALA A 131 9.66 2.73 8.56
N VAL A 132 9.21 1.59 8.02
CA VAL A 132 8.02 1.52 7.16
C VAL A 132 6.76 1.92 7.93
N GLN A 133 6.63 1.47 9.18
CA GLN A 133 5.54 1.88 10.09
C GLN A 133 5.57 3.39 10.37
N ALA A 134 6.75 3.96 10.67
CA ALA A 134 6.87 5.41 10.92
C ALA A 134 6.44 6.24 9.70
N GLU A 135 6.78 5.79 8.49
CA GLU A 135 6.34 6.44 7.24
C GLU A 135 4.83 6.29 7.05
N ALA A 136 4.26 5.10 7.29
CA ALA A 136 2.81 4.90 7.24
C ALA A 136 2.07 5.79 8.25
N VAL A 137 2.59 5.95 9.46
CA VAL A 137 2.04 6.87 10.48
C VAL A 137 2.11 8.32 10.02
N ALA A 138 3.17 8.73 9.31
CA ALA A 138 3.25 10.07 8.74
C ALA A 138 2.14 10.31 7.72
N VAL A 139 1.88 9.35 6.81
CA VAL A 139 0.77 9.44 5.84
C VAL A 139 -0.59 9.50 6.57
N LEU A 140 -0.79 8.72 7.63
CA LEU A 140 -2.02 8.80 8.45
C LEU A 140 -2.21 10.17 9.10
N ARG A 141 -1.14 10.80 9.55
CA ARG A 141 -1.17 12.16 10.11
C ARG A 141 -1.55 13.21 9.06
N GLU A 142 -1.08 13.06 7.82
CA GLU A 142 -1.49 13.93 6.70
C GLU A 142 -3.00 13.81 6.44
N LEU A 143 -3.54 12.59 6.40
CA LEU A 143 -4.97 12.34 6.25
C LEU A 143 -5.79 12.95 7.40
N SER A 144 -5.34 12.76 8.64
CA SER A 144 -5.97 13.34 9.83
C SER A 144 -5.94 14.87 9.81
N SER A 145 -4.85 15.48 9.32
CA SER A 145 -4.75 16.93 9.13
C SER A 145 -5.77 17.43 8.11
N ALA A 146 -5.91 16.75 6.95
CA ALA A 146 -6.92 17.09 5.95
C ALA A 146 -8.34 17.00 6.51
N LEU A 147 -8.64 15.98 7.32
CA LEU A 147 -9.93 15.82 8.00
C LEU A 147 -10.25 16.94 9.01
N ASN A 148 -9.23 17.55 9.62
CA ASN A 148 -9.39 18.68 10.53
C ASN A 148 -9.52 20.03 9.81
N SER A 149 -9.33 20.05 8.49
CA SER A 149 -9.48 21.25 7.65
C SER A 149 -10.85 21.37 6.96
N LEU A 150 -11.67 20.32 7.04
CA LEU A 150 -13.09 20.30 6.67
C LEU A 150 -13.94 21.04 7.72
#